data_AF-A0A5V1MZC7-F1
#
_entry.id   AF-A0A5V1MZC7-F1
#
_cell.length_a   1.000
_cell.length_b   1.000
_cell.length_c   1.000
_cell.angle_alpha   90.00
_cell.angle_beta   90.00
_cell.angle_gamma   90.00
#
_symmetry.space_group_name_H-M   'P 1'
#
loop_
_entity.id
_entity.type
_entity.pdbx_description
1 polymer ?
#
loop_
_entity_poly.entity_id
_entity_poly.type
_entity_poly.pdbx_seq_one_letter_code
_entity_poly.pdbx_strand_id
1 'polypeptide(L)'
;MSIKNLYKNLNSDMESIAKRNKGDTYNVFTKKSFDSAGMENLEPVWEDANDISLESFNKTLYESVNSESAVVRNGITPLRDYDAVRGLREAFGKPDREEEPTIGTHPDFKNLETNNITQFGYVVTMFMDIIGSTKLGLSYSPSDVFLFKNNIISGFIETINAFDGHVHRIMGDAVMAFFRSNENENLNTLENSAIDAINCASYFIEVMNEIVVPQIKEVADENIGIRIGIDIGESDYVLWGNYGIPGINEVTATSFFVDIASKLQHKAPKNSIMLGESLVNKLGLTIKDYLDYKIKNNEPDRYVIDYTSKNKERLRYRQYLLNQEKYFSLLPHGIIPSRIKIEITYSSDQFGFSNKKNYKSCGSVIPKNKWVKFHAIFSEVYGENYDSLKFKFRVVNNGIEASKKHDYDNHETEIIKKAHEKEGGVFHAIHKERTSYKGLHLMYVSVISNGRVVEKEVPCSIFIQ
;
A
#
# COMPACT_ATOMS: atom_id res chain seq x y z
N MET A 1 3.24 0.84 -15.20
CA MET A 1 3.93 1.98 -14.56
C MET A 1 5.12 1.43 -13.75
N SER A 2 6.36 1.85 -14.01
CA SER A 2 7.52 1.41 -13.19
C SER A 2 7.53 2.13 -11.85
N ILE A 3 7.77 1.44 -10.73
CA ILE A 3 7.81 2.04 -9.39
C ILE A 3 8.90 3.11 -9.29
N LYS A 4 10.08 2.87 -9.86
CA LYS A 4 11.16 3.87 -9.93
C LYS A 4 10.78 5.15 -10.67
N ASN A 5 10.01 5.02 -11.75
CA ASN A 5 9.52 6.19 -12.50
C ASN A 5 8.41 6.91 -11.73
N LEU A 6 7.59 6.16 -11.02
CA LEU A 6 6.51 6.71 -10.21
C LEU A 6 7.08 7.51 -9.03
N TYR A 7 8.06 6.98 -8.31
CA TYR A 7 8.68 7.60 -7.14
C TYR A 7 10.08 8.17 -7.49
N LYS A 8 10.16 8.94 -8.58
CA LYS A 8 11.44 9.41 -9.12
C LYS A 8 12.14 10.36 -8.15
N ASN A 9 11.39 11.20 -7.45
CA ASN A 9 11.96 12.14 -6.47
C ASN A 9 12.59 11.37 -5.31
N LEU A 10 11.85 10.44 -4.71
CA LEU A 10 12.35 9.56 -3.65
C LEU A 10 13.58 8.77 -4.12
N ASN A 11 13.56 8.20 -5.33
CA ASN A 11 14.71 7.47 -5.86
C ASN A 11 15.95 8.36 -5.97
N SER A 12 15.81 9.58 -6.50
CA SER A 12 16.91 10.55 -6.62
C SER A 12 17.46 10.97 -5.26
N ASP A 13 16.60 11.27 -4.30
CA ASP A 13 17.00 11.73 -2.97
C ASP A 13 17.77 10.64 -2.23
N MET A 14 17.30 9.40 -2.31
CA MET A 14 17.96 8.27 -1.67
C MET A 14 19.29 7.88 -2.35
N GLU A 15 19.41 7.99 -3.68
CA GLU A 15 20.69 7.84 -4.38
C GLU A 15 21.71 8.89 -3.93
N SER A 16 21.26 10.12 -3.66
CA SER A 16 22.12 11.20 -3.21
C SER A 16 22.70 10.92 -1.82
N ILE A 17 21.89 10.40 -0.89
CA ILE A 17 22.30 10.04 0.48
C ILE A 17 23.30 8.88 0.43
N ALA A 18 23.03 7.86 -0.39
CA ALA A 18 23.92 6.71 -0.53
C ALA A 18 25.32 7.10 -1.03
N LYS A 19 25.41 8.07 -1.95
CA LYS A 19 26.68 8.56 -2.51
C LYS A 19 27.51 9.39 -1.52
N ARG A 20 26.88 10.11 -0.58
CA ARG A 20 27.58 10.92 0.44
C ARG A 20 28.43 10.08 1.40
N ASN A 21 28.02 8.83 1.65
CA ASN A 21 28.67 7.96 2.64
C ASN A 21 29.91 7.18 2.13
N LYS A 22 30.30 7.30 0.86
CA LYS A 22 31.55 6.66 0.38
C LYS A 22 32.83 7.36 0.86
N GLY A 23 32.73 8.52 1.54
CA GLY A 23 33.87 9.36 1.92
C GLY A 23 34.25 9.33 3.40
N ASP A 24 33.28 9.29 4.33
CA ASP A 24 33.55 9.61 5.74
C ASP A 24 32.93 8.58 6.70
N THR A 25 33.77 7.75 7.33
CA THR A 25 33.35 6.89 8.45
C THR A 25 33.10 7.74 9.69
N TYR A 26 31.83 7.96 10.03
CA TYR A 26 31.40 8.73 11.19
C TYR A 26 31.26 7.83 12.42
N ASN A 27 32.05 8.07 13.48
CA ASN A 27 31.99 7.32 14.73
C ASN A 27 31.75 8.28 15.91
N VAL A 28 30.48 8.45 16.32
CA VAL A 28 30.09 9.46 17.33
C VAL A 28 29.84 8.91 18.73
N PHE A 29 29.80 7.60 18.91
CA PHE A 29 29.49 7.03 20.22
C PHE A 29 30.72 6.93 21.11
N THR A 30 30.87 7.92 21.98
CA THR A 30 31.88 7.88 23.05
C THR A 30 31.41 6.99 24.22
N LYS A 31 32.36 6.36 24.91
CA LYS A 31 32.17 5.44 26.07
C LYS A 31 31.26 5.96 27.19
N LYS A 32 30.93 7.25 27.24
CA LYS A 32 30.10 7.86 28.29
C LYS A 32 28.60 7.58 28.14
N SER A 33 28.13 7.24 26.94
CA SER A 33 26.69 7.09 26.65
C SER A 33 26.17 5.66 26.78
N PHE A 34 27.05 4.68 27.00
CA PHE A 34 26.72 3.26 27.09
C PHE A 34 27.38 2.62 28.31
N ASP A 35 26.75 1.56 28.82
CA ASP A 35 27.31 0.82 29.95
C ASP A 35 28.65 0.19 29.58
N SER A 36 29.65 0.43 30.44
CA SER A 36 31.05 0.06 30.23
C SER A 36 31.26 -1.43 29.96
N ALA A 37 30.42 -2.31 30.50
CA ALA A 37 30.47 -3.76 30.30
C ALA A 37 30.03 -4.21 28.88
N GLY A 38 29.33 -3.36 28.12
CA GLY A 38 28.86 -3.67 26.76
C GLY A 38 29.85 -3.29 25.64
N MET A 39 30.90 -2.53 25.96
CA MET A 39 31.84 -1.96 24.97
C MET A 39 33.22 -2.63 24.95
N GLU A 40 33.48 -3.66 25.76
CA GLU A 40 34.80 -4.31 25.85
C GLU A 40 35.27 -5.01 24.55
N ASN A 41 34.40 -5.17 23.55
CA ASN A 41 34.73 -5.80 22.26
C ASN A 41 34.88 -4.83 21.07
N LEU A 42 34.89 -3.51 21.31
CA LEU A 42 35.08 -2.52 20.24
C LEU A 42 36.39 -1.76 20.47
N GLU A 43 37.35 -1.91 19.54
CA GLU A 43 38.62 -1.19 19.60
C GLU A 43 38.39 0.32 19.49
N PRO A 44 39.02 1.15 20.34
CA PRO A 44 38.87 2.58 20.26
C PRO A 44 39.86 3.17 19.25
N VAL A 45 39.36 3.80 18.20
CA VAL A 45 40.15 4.73 17.37
C VAL A 45 39.82 6.14 17.85
N TRP A 46 40.83 6.86 18.34
CA TRP A 46 40.73 8.26 18.74
C TRP A 46 41.37 9.08 17.63
N GLU A 47 40.58 9.94 16.98
CA GLU A 47 41.12 11.10 16.26
C GLU A 47 40.33 12.34 16.68
N ASP A 48 41.08 13.45 16.76
CA ASP A 48 40.69 14.70 17.38
C ASP A 48 39.35 15.23 16.83
N ALA A 49 38.36 15.29 17.71
CA ALA A 49 37.12 16.00 17.48
C ALA A 49 37.39 17.51 17.51
N ASN A 50 37.94 18.03 16.42
CA ASN A 50 37.74 19.44 16.09
C ASN A 50 36.32 19.62 15.57
N ASP A 51 35.74 20.75 15.94
CA ASP A 51 34.34 21.16 15.90
C ASP A 51 33.78 21.36 14.47
N ILE A 52 33.97 20.35 13.60
CA ILE A 52 33.60 20.34 12.18
C ILE A 52 32.06 20.36 12.01
N SER A 53 31.31 19.90 13.01
CA SER A 53 29.83 19.91 12.97
C SER A 53 29.25 21.33 13.03
N LEU A 54 29.88 22.25 13.77
CA LEU A 54 29.38 23.63 13.90
C LEU A 54 29.85 24.50 12.73
N GLU A 55 31.05 24.28 12.21
CA GLU A 55 31.54 24.97 11.01
C GLU A 55 30.82 24.51 9.73
N SER A 56 30.51 23.22 9.56
CA SER A 56 29.71 22.76 8.42
C SER A 56 28.27 23.27 8.47
N PHE A 57 27.65 23.26 9.66
CA PHE A 57 26.31 23.79 9.86
C PHE A 57 26.26 25.31 9.63
N ASN A 58 27.24 26.06 10.14
CA ASN A 58 27.35 27.51 9.92
C ASN A 58 27.73 27.86 8.49
N LYS A 59 28.62 27.13 7.82
CA LYS A 59 28.97 27.37 6.41
C LYS A 59 27.75 27.20 5.50
N THR A 60 26.90 26.21 5.81
CA THR A 60 25.62 25.99 5.10
C THR A 60 24.63 27.14 5.32
N LEU A 61 24.62 27.75 6.51
CA LEU A 61 23.79 28.92 6.81
C LEU A 61 24.35 30.22 6.21
N TYR A 62 25.67 30.44 6.21
CA TYR A 62 26.29 31.69 5.73
C TYR A 62 26.33 31.81 4.20
N GLU A 63 26.44 30.70 3.46
CA GLU A 63 26.32 30.70 1.99
C GLU A 63 24.88 30.97 1.51
N SER A 64 23.87 30.91 2.41
CA SER A 64 22.45 31.15 2.07
C SER A 64 22.02 32.62 2.01
N VAL A 65 22.85 33.55 2.50
CA VAL A 65 22.46 34.96 2.67
C VAL A 65 22.95 35.86 1.52
N ASN A 66 23.86 35.40 0.67
CA ASN A 66 24.62 36.28 -0.25
C ASN A 66 24.63 35.89 -1.74
N SER A 67 23.56 35.29 -2.27
CA SER A 67 23.42 35.20 -3.74
C SER A 67 21.98 35.32 -4.22
N GLU A 68 21.58 36.55 -4.56
CA GLU A 68 20.56 36.76 -5.56
C GLU A 68 21.03 36.12 -6.88
N SER A 69 20.13 35.43 -7.58
CA SER A 69 20.29 34.88 -8.93
C SER A 69 21.20 33.65 -9.16
N ALA A 70 20.82 32.51 -8.57
CA ALA A 70 20.88 31.17 -9.18
C ALA A 70 20.09 30.18 -8.28
N VAL A 71 19.12 29.46 -8.81
CA VAL A 71 18.33 28.47 -8.04
C VAL A 71 19.20 27.24 -7.77
N VAL A 72 20.06 27.32 -6.76
CA VAL A 72 20.75 26.17 -6.18
C VAL A 72 19.79 25.56 -5.15
N ARG A 73 19.31 24.35 -5.46
CA ARG A 73 18.31 23.59 -4.68
C ARG A 73 18.96 23.01 -3.42
N ASN A 74 18.56 23.51 -2.24
CA ASN A 74 19.05 23.01 -0.94
C ASN A 74 18.07 21.96 -0.36
N GLY A 75 18.53 20.70 -0.31
CA GLY A 75 17.73 19.51 -0.02
C GLY A 75 17.68 19.10 1.45
N ILE A 76 16.57 19.44 2.12
CA ILE A 76 16.15 18.90 3.42
C ILE A 76 14.65 18.56 3.39
N THR A 77 13.85 19.36 2.68
CA THR A 77 12.42 19.11 2.47
C THR A 77 12.21 18.24 1.22
N PRO A 78 11.65 17.03 1.36
CA PRO A 78 11.29 16.21 0.21
C PRO A 78 10.32 16.96 -0.69
N LEU A 79 10.58 16.91 -2.00
CA LEU A 79 9.66 17.47 -2.99
C LEU A 79 8.42 16.59 -3.05
N ARG A 80 7.24 17.22 -2.96
CA ARG A 80 5.97 16.52 -3.18
C ARG A 80 5.94 15.89 -4.56
N ASP A 81 5.72 14.59 -4.62
CA ASP A 81 5.61 13.83 -5.86
C ASP A 81 4.16 13.83 -6.38
N TYR A 82 3.72 15.00 -6.85
CA TYR A 82 2.37 15.19 -7.41
C TYR A 82 2.10 14.27 -8.60
N ASP A 83 3.12 13.98 -9.41
CA ASP A 83 3.00 13.08 -10.55
C ASP A 83 2.86 11.62 -10.09
N ALA A 84 3.56 11.20 -9.03
CA ALA A 84 3.35 9.90 -8.39
C ALA A 84 1.91 9.73 -7.93
N VAL A 85 1.43 10.72 -7.17
CA VAL A 85 0.09 10.72 -6.61
C VAL A 85 -0.95 10.67 -7.73
N ARG A 86 -0.84 11.52 -8.74
CA ARG A 86 -1.76 11.53 -9.89
C ARG A 86 -1.74 10.20 -10.64
N GLY A 87 -0.55 9.66 -10.92
CA GLY A 87 -0.39 8.39 -11.63
C GLY A 87 -1.04 7.21 -10.91
N LEU A 88 -0.89 7.13 -9.59
CA LEU A 88 -1.58 6.12 -8.77
C LEU A 88 -3.10 6.32 -8.79
N ARG A 89 -3.57 7.55 -8.59
CA ARG A 89 -5.01 7.85 -8.60
C ARG A 89 -5.66 7.47 -9.93
N GLU A 90 -5.05 7.83 -11.05
CA GLU A 90 -5.51 7.43 -12.40
C GLU A 90 -5.55 5.91 -12.58
N ALA A 91 -4.51 5.20 -12.12
CA ALA A 91 -4.41 3.76 -12.23
C ALA A 91 -5.53 3.02 -11.49
N PHE A 92 -5.94 3.56 -10.34
CA PHE A 92 -7.03 3.03 -9.51
C PHE A 92 -8.40 3.67 -9.80
N GLY A 93 -8.48 4.59 -10.76
CA GLY A 93 -9.73 5.23 -11.15
C GLY A 93 -10.28 6.22 -10.12
N LYS A 94 -9.40 6.78 -9.30
CA LYS A 94 -9.72 7.82 -8.32
C LYS A 94 -9.67 9.20 -8.99
N PRO A 95 -10.60 10.11 -8.66
CA PRO A 95 -10.56 11.49 -9.17
C PRO A 95 -9.35 12.23 -8.62
N ASP A 96 -8.95 13.34 -9.24
CA ASP A 96 -7.93 14.21 -8.65
C ASP A 96 -8.39 14.74 -7.29
N ARG A 97 -7.44 14.94 -6.37
CA ARG A 97 -7.72 15.48 -5.04
C ARG A 97 -7.63 17.01 -5.11
N GLU A 98 -8.74 17.68 -4.83
CA GLU A 98 -8.78 19.16 -4.81
C GLU A 98 -8.15 19.73 -3.53
N GLU A 99 -8.25 18.99 -2.42
CA GLU A 99 -7.76 19.43 -1.12
C GLU A 99 -6.32 19.00 -0.85
N GLU A 100 -5.52 19.94 -0.35
CA GLU A 100 -4.16 19.66 0.10
C GLU A 100 -4.17 18.75 1.34
N PRO A 101 -3.32 17.70 1.38
CA PRO A 101 -3.29 16.78 2.51
C PRO A 101 -2.77 17.51 3.77
N THR A 102 -3.44 17.27 4.89
CA THR A 102 -3.06 17.76 6.22
C THR A 102 -2.78 16.60 7.16
N ILE A 103 -2.16 16.90 8.30
CA ILE A 103 -1.94 15.95 9.40
C ILE A 103 -2.87 16.28 10.58
N GLY A 104 -3.21 15.28 11.40
CA GLY A 104 -3.93 15.46 12.67
C GLY A 104 -5.39 15.03 12.56
N THR A 105 -6.32 15.87 13.01
CA THR A 105 -7.76 15.60 13.00
C THR A 105 -8.26 15.28 11.60
N HIS A 106 -8.98 14.17 11.47
CA HIS A 106 -9.60 13.77 10.22
C HIS A 106 -10.67 14.81 9.79
N PRO A 107 -10.74 15.22 8.51
CA PRO A 107 -11.69 16.22 8.03
C PRO A 107 -13.15 15.96 8.42
N ASP A 108 -13.61 14.70 8.32
CA ASP A 108 -14.95 14.26 8.72
C ASP A 108 -15.32 14.52 10.20
N PHE A 109 -14.32 14.76 11.06
CA PHE A 109 -14.48 14.91 12.51
C PHE A 109 -13.95 16.24 13.06
N LYS A 110 -13.68 17.23 12.21
CA LYS A 110 -13.27 18.59 12.64
C LYS A 110 -14.28 19.22 13.61
N ASN A 111 -15.56 18.89 13.47
CA ASN A 111 -16.61 19.32 14.39
C ASN A 111 -16.37 18.86 15.85
N LEU A 112 -15.58 17.81 16.09
CA LEU A 112 -15.30 17.32 17.45
C LEU A 112 -14.21 18.13 18.18
N GLU A 113 -13.43 18.95 17.48
CA GLU A 113 -12.34 19.73 18.10
C GLU A 113 -12.87 20.77 19.09
N THR A 114 -14.01 21.38 18.76
CA THR A 114 -14.60 22.47 19.55
C THR A 114 -15.83 22.05 20.33
N ASN A 115 -16.50 20.99 19.89
CA ASN A 115 -17.71 20.50 20.51
C ASN A 115 -17.34 19.37 21.46
N ASN A 116 -17.63 19.49 22.75
CA ASN A 116 -17.42 18.45 23.77
C ASN A 116 -18.40 17.28 23.57
N ILE A 117 -18.41 16.70 22.38
CA ILE A 117 -19.27 15.61 21.94
C ILE A 117 -18.38 14.49 21.39
N THR A 118 -18.95 13.30 21.35
CA THR A 118 -18.34 12.13 20.72
C THR A 118 -19.23 11.66 19.58
N GLN A 119 -18.64 11.02 18.57
CA GLN A 119 -19.37 10.51 17.43
C GLN A 119 -18.90 9.09 17.09
N PHE A 120 -19.83 8.19 16.83
CA PHE A 120 -19.51 6.88 16.29
C PHE A 120 -19.22 6.99 14.79
N GLY A 121 -18.25 6.22 14.30
CA GLY A 121 -17.95 6.19 12.87
C GLY A 121 -16.81 5.25 12.54
N TYR A 122 -16.96 4.46 11.48
CA TYR A 122 -15.99 3.43 11.13
C TYR A 122 -14.60 4.02 10.81
N VAL A 123 -13.59 3.18 10.89
CA VAL A 123 -12.23 3.53 10.45
C VAL A 123 -11.44 2.29 10.05
N VAL A 124 -10.70 2.37 8.95
CA VAL A 124 -9.59 1.47 8.68
C VAL A 124 -8.32 2.15 9.19
N THR A 125 -7.65 1.52 10.13
CA THR A 125 -6.43 2.07 10.73
C THR A 125 -5.22 1.35 10.19
N MET A 126 -4.22 2.12 9.75
CA MET A 126 -2.92 1.62 9.31
C MET A 126 -1.82 2.20 10.18
N PHE A 127 -0.95 1.33 10.70
CA PHE A 127 0.30 1.70 11.34
C PHE A 127 1.47 1.21 10.50
N MET A 128 2.42 2.09 10.24
CA MET A 128 3.71 1.76 9.65
C MET A 128 4.82 2.17 10.61
N ASP A 129 5.89 1.40 10.66
CA ASP A 129 7.09 1.65 11.46
C ASP A 129 8.34 1.23 10.69
N ILE A 130 9.44 1.96 10.83
CA ILE A 130 10.72 1.65 10.19
C ILE A 130 11.55 0.74 11.11
N ILE A 131 11.81 -0.48 10.66
CA ILE A 131 12.71 -1.40 11.35
C ILE A 131 14.15 -0.95 11.16
N GLY A 132 14.97 -1.09 12.20
CA GLY A 132 16.41 -0.85 12.13
C GLY A 132 16.78 0.62 12.18
N SER A 133 15.79 1.51 12.34
CA SER A 133 15.95 2.96 12.37
C SER A 133 16.87 3.44 13.52
N THR A 134 16.95 2.69 14.62
CA THR A 134 17.84 2.98 15.74
C THR A 134 19.29 2.59 15.45
N LYS A 135 19.50 1.54 14.64
CA LYS A 135 20.84 1.08 14.26
C LYS A 135 21.49 2.00 13.23
N LEU A 136 20.70 2.64 12.37
CA LEU A 136 21.14 3.74 11.52
C LEU A 136 21.90 4.81 12.30
N GLY A 137 21.45 5.12 13.52
CA GLY A 137 22.11 6.08 14.40
C GLY A 137 23.57 5.71 14.72
N LEU A 138 23.91 4.42 14.69
CA LEU A 138 25.25 3.90 14.96
C LEU A 138 26.21 4.07 13.78
N SER A 139 25.69 4.04 12.55
CA SER A 139 26.49 4.02 11.33
C SER A 139 26.49 5.36 10.58
N TYR A 140 25.52 6.23 10.85
CA TYR A 140 25.28 7.46 10.09
C TYR A 140 25.23 8.69 10.99
N SER A 141 25.54 9.86 10.41
CA SER A 141 25.37 11.14 11.10
C SER A 141 23.90 11.39 11.44
N PRO A 142 23.57 12.10 12.54
CA PRO A 142 22.18 12.45 12.85
C PRO A 142 21.44 13.13 11.69
N SER A 143 22.14 13.92 10.88
CA SER A 143 21.60 14.57 9.68
C SER A 143 21.22 13.56 8.59
N ASP A 144 22.07 12.57 8.31
CA ASP A 144 21.78 11.53 7.32
C ASP A 144 20.68 10.59 7.80
N VAL A 145 20.68 10.23 9.08
CA VAL A 145 19.59 9.45 9.70
C VAL A 145 18.27 10.18 9.59
N PHE A 146 18.27 11.50 9.84
CA PHE A 146 17.08 12.33 9.67
C PHE A 146 16.60 12.32 8.21
N LEU A 147 17.48 12.60 7.24
CA LEU A 147 17.11 12.62 5.83
C LEU A 147 16.56 11.27 5.37
N PHE A 148 17.19 10.19 5.79
CA PHE A 148 16.77 8.83 5.47
C PHE A 148 15.36 8.53 5.99
N LYS A 149 15.10 8.79 7.28
CA LYS A 149 13.79 8.59 7.89
C LYS A 149 12.74 9.48 7.24
N ASN A 150 13.08 10.75 7.03
CA ASN A 150 12.18 11.74 6.47
C ASN A 150 11.77 11.38 5.03
N ASN A 151 12.70 10.91 4.20
CA ASN A 151 12.41 10.49 2.83
C ASN A 151 11.44 9.30 2.79
N ILE A 152 11.65 8.27 3.63
CA ILE A 152 10.72 7.14 3.73
C ILE A 152 9.35 7.61 4.20
N ILE A 153 9.30 8.40 5.27
CA ILE A 153 8.04 8.90 5.83
C ILE A 153 7.31 9.76 4.79
N SER A 154 8.00 10.65 4.08
CA SER A 154 7.40 11.48 3.02
C SER A 154 6.86 10.65 1.87
N GLY A 155 7.62 9.67 1.35
CA GLY A 155 7.13 8.77 0.32
C GLY A 155 5.92 7.95 0.77
N PHE A 156 5.87 7.58 2.06
CA PHE A 156 4.71 6.87 2.60
C PHE A 156 3.48 7.78 2.69
N ILE A 157 3.65 9.02 3.15
CA ILE A 157 2.59 10.03 3.23
C ILE A 157 2.00 10.32 1.84
N GLU A 158 2.84 10.42 0.81
CA GLU A 158 2.39 10.58 -0.57
C GLU A 158 1.58 9.38 -1.06
N THR A 159 2.01 8.18 -0.71
CA THR A 159 1.28 6.95 -1.03
C THR A 159 -0.06 6.91 -0.31
N ILE A 160 -0.11 7.24 0.99
CA ILE A 160 -1.34 7.37 1.78
C ILE A 160 -2.30 8.35 1.08
N ASN A 161 -1.79 9.50 0.66
CA ASN A 161 -2.57 10.52 -0.03
C ASN A 161 -3.14 10.03 -1.38
N ALA A 162 -2.36 9.25 -2.13
CA ALA A 162 -2.80 8.66 -3.39
C ALA A 162 -3.99 7.68 -3.23
N PHE A 163 -4.12 7.06 -2.06
CA PHE A 163 -5.18 6.10 -1.73
C PHE A 163 -6.24 6.68 -0.78
N ASP A 164 -6.45 8.00 -0.79
CA ASP A 164 -7.49 8.69 0.01
C ASP A 164 -7.36 8.46 1.53
N GLY A 165 -6.15 8.11 2.00
CA GLY A 165 -5.86 8.04 3.42
C GLY A 165 -5.56 9.42 4.01
N HIS A 166 -5.74 9.52 5.32
CA HIS A 166 -5.44 10.71 6.12
C HIS A 166 -4.38 10.39 7.17
N VAL A 167 -3.29 11.16 7.18
CA VAL A 167 -2.22 10.98 8.16
C VAL A 167 -2.70 11.57 9.48
N HIS A 168 -2.85 10.73 10.50
CA HIS A 168 -3.23 11.19 11.82
C HIS A 168 -2.01 11.71 12.58
N ARG A 169 -0.97 10.88 12.71
CA ARG A 169 0.24 11.22 13.47
C ARG A 169 1.51 10.65 12.86
N ILE A 170 2.61 11.37 13.04
CA ILE A 170 3.97 10.89 12.84
C ILE A 170 4.62 10.81 14.22
N MET A 171 5.08 9.63 14.60
CA MET A 171 5.64 9.33 15.92
C MET A 171 7.10 8.89 15.75
N GLY A 172 7.99 9.83 15.42
CA GLY A 172 9.38 9.52 15.10
C GLY A 172 9.50 8.77 13.77
N ASP A 173 9.74 7.47 13.82
CA ASP A 173 9.86 6.56 12.68
C ASP A 173 8.57 5.77 12.35
N ALA A 174 7.50 6.04 13.09
CA ALA A 174 6.18 5.46 12.84
C ALA A 174 5.18 6.47 12.26
N VAL A 175 4.26 5.98 11.44
CA VAL A 175 3.15 6.74 10.86
C VAL A 175 1.84 6.03 11.14
N MET A 176 0.86 6.77 11.66
CA MET A 176 -0.51 6.33 11.88
C MET A 176 -1.42 7.03 10.87
N ALA A 177 -2.18 6.26 10.10
CA ALA A 177 -3.10 6.77 9.09
C ALA A 177 -4.49 6.15 9.21
N PHE A 178 -5.49 6.92 8.83
CA PHE A 178 -6.89 6.53 8.78
C PHE A 178 -7.40 6.54 7.35
N PHE A 179 -8.06 5.47 6.93
CA PHE A 179 -8.80 5.42 5.67
C PHE A 179 -10.29 5.34 6.00
N ARG A 180 -11.01 6.40 5.64
CA ARG A 180 -12.46 6.49 5.73
C ARG A 180 -12.97 7.59 4.81
N SER A 181 -14.26 7.56 4.55
CA SER A 181 -15.02 8.68 4.02
C SER A 181 -16.49 8.55 4.44
N ASN A 182 -17.13 9.70 4.65
CA ASN A 182 -18.58 9.76 4.88
C ASN A 182 -19.38 9.15 3.72
N GLU A 183 -18.89 9.24 2.47
CA GLU A 183 -19.53 8.62 1.31
C GLU A 183 -19.55 7.10 1.42
N ASN A 184 -18.41 6.46 1.72
CA ASN A 184 -18.33 5.02 1.89
C ASN A 184 -19.18 4.54 3.07
N GLU A 185 -19.28 5.33 4.15
CA GLU A 185 -20.17 5.06 5.29
C GLU A 185 -21.64 5.05 4.85
N ASN A 186 -22.08 6.13 4.20
CA ASN A 186 -23.46 6.32 3.76
C ASN A 186 -23.91 5.29 2.73
N LEU A 187 -23.01 4.87 1.84
CA LEU A 187 -23.27 3.87 0.81
C LEU A 187 -23.04 2.43 1.29
N ASN A 188 -22.61 2.24 2.55
CA ASN A 188 -22.21 0.94 3.10
C ASN A 188 -21.21 0.20 2.19
N THR A 189 -20.12 0.88 1.85
CA THR A 189 -19.03 0.37 1.00
C THR A 189 -17.68 0.53 1.69
N LEU A 190 -17.63 0.23 3.00
CA LEU A 190 -16.42 0.35 3.83
C LEU A 190 -15.26 -0.50 3.29
N GLU A 191 -15.56 -1.55 2.52
CA GLU A 191 -14.61 -2.35 1.76
C GLU A 191 -13.67 -1.49 0.90
N ASN A 192 -14.16 -0.38 0.31
CA ASN A 192 -13.34 0.52 -0.50
C ASN A 192 -12.18 1.10 0.32
N SER A 193 -12.46 1.60 1.54
CA SER A 193 -11.43 2.13 2.44
C SER A 193 -10.43 1.05 2.88
N ALA A 194 -10.87 -0.20 3.01
CA ALA A 194 -9.99 -1.32 3.33
C ALA A 194 -9.12 -1.74 2.13
N ILE A 195 -9.68 -1.76 0.92
CA ILE A 195 -8.96 -2.00 -0.34
C ILE A 195 -7.87 -0.93 -0.51
N ASP A 196 -8.21 0.33 -0.30
CA ASP A 196 -7.28 1.46 -0.38
C ASP A 196 -6.12 1.34 0.60
N ALA A 197 -6.38 0.97 1.85
CA ALA A 197 -5.34 0.74 2.84
C ALA A 197 -4.37 -0.39 2.45
N ILE A 198 -4.89 -1.53 1.95
CA ILE A 198 -4.04 -2.65 1.51
C ILE A 198 -3.26 -2.29 0.25
N ASN A 199 -3.88 -1.61 -0.72
CA ASN A 199 -3.20 -1.16 -1.93
C ASN A 199 -2.07 -0.19 -1.59
N CYS A 200 -2.34 0.80 -0.73
CA CYS A 200 -1.36 1.75 -0.22
C CYS A 200 -0.15 1.03 0.40
N ALA A 201 -0.42 0.11 1.34
CA ALA A 201 0.62 -0.65 1.99
C ALA A 201 1.42 -1.51 0.99
N SER A 202 0.72 -2.19 0.07
CA SER A 202 1.35 -3.08 -0.91
C SER A 202 2.26 -2.32 -1.87
N TYR A 203 1.85 -1.14 -2.36
CA TYR A 203 2.73 -0.29 -3.17
C TYR A 203 3.94 0.18 -2.39
N PHE A 204 3.75 0.58 -1.14
CA PHE A 204 4.87 1.11 -0.38
C PHE A 204 5.89 0.03 0.02
N ILE A 205 5.46 -1.22 0.20
CA ILE A 205 6.39 -2.35 0.33
C ILE A 205 7.25 -2.51 -0.93
N GLU A 206 6.68 -2.37 -2.13
CA GLU A 206 7.47 -2.43 -3.36
C GLU A 206 8.39 -1.22 -3.55
N VAL A 207 7.96 -0.02 -3.17
CA VAL A 207 8.84 1.15 -3.10
C VAL A 207 10.05 0.86 -2.21
N MET A 208 9.82 0.28 -1.04
CA MET A 208 10.90 -0.11 -0.14
C MET A 208 11.84 -1.15 -0.77
N ASN A 209 11.30 -2.16 -1.46
CA ASN A 209 12.10 -3.22 -2.06
C ASN A 209 12.87 -2.79 -3.32
N GLU A 210 12.29 -1.93 -4.17
CA GLU A 210 12.89 -1.54 -5.45
C GLU A 210 13.79 -0.30 -5.37
N ILE A 211 13.52 0.61 -4.43
CA ILE A 211 14.23 1.88 -4.30
C ILE A 211 15.11 1.86 -3.06
N VAL A 212 14.48 1.75 -1.88
CA VAL A 212 15.13 2.04 -0.60
C VAL A 212 16.14 0.96 -0.19
N VAL A 213 15.75 -0.32 -0.22
CA VAL A 213 16.61 -1.44 0.23
C VAL A 213 17.88 -1.59 -0.62
N PRO A 214 17.86 -1.52 -1.96
CA PRO A 214 19.06 -1.59 -2.78
C PRO A 214 20.09 -0.52 -2.42
N GLN A 215 19.65 0.72 -2.19
CA GLN A 215 20.54 1.85 -1.90
C GLN A 215 21.22 1.74 -0.54
N ILE A 216 20.55 1.12 0.43
CA ILE A 216 21.13 0.88 1.78
C ILE A 216 22.15 -0.24 1.73
N LYS A 217 21.87 -1.33 1.01
CA LYS A 217 22.78 -2.48 0.91
C LYS A 217 24.13 -2.11 0.30
N GLU A 218 24.19 -1.06 -0.51
CA GLU A 218 25.45 -0.54 -1.06
C GLU A 218 26.31 0.19 -0.03
N VAL A 219 25.74 0.55 1.13
CA VAL A 219 26.35 1.49 2.09
C VAL A 219 26.48 0.89 3.48
N ALA A 220 25.56 0.01 3.91
CA ALA A 220 25.62 -0.65 5.21
C ALA A 220 24.97 -2.05 5.18
N ASP A 221 25.48 -2.98 5.99
CA ASP A 221 24.88 -4.29 6.25
C ASP A 221 23.69 -4.16 7.23
N GLU A 222 22.79 -3.24 6.92
CA GLU A 222 21.70 -2.86 7.80
C GLU A 222 20.37 -3.50 7.42
N ASN A 223 19.68 -4.00 8.44
CA ASN A 223 18.38 -4.64 8.31
C ASN A 223 17.23 -3.61 8.27
N ILE A 224 17.34 -2.59 7.42
CA ILE A 224 16.30 -1.56 7.28
C ILE A 224 15.15 -2.08 6.45
N GLY A 225 13.94 -1.84 6.92
CA GLY A 225 12.69 -2.13 6.23
C GLY A 225 11.53 -1.50 6.96
N ILE A 226 10.31 -1.85 6.57
CA ILE A 226 9.11 -1.38 7.26
C ILE A 226 8.24 -2.54 7.74
N ARG A 227 7.40 -2.25 8.72
CA ARG A 227 6.34 -3.13 9.22
C ARG A 227 5.02 -2.41 9.10
N ILE A 228 4.00 -3.06 8.56
CA ILE A 228 2.67 -2.49 8.43
C ILE A 228 1.64 -3.38 9.12
N GLY A 229 0.74 -2.77 9.89
CA GLY A 229 -0.42 -3.42 10.50
C GLY A 229 -1.69 -2.68 10.12
N ILE A 230 -2.72 -3.42 9.68
CA ILE A 230 -3.99 -2.84 9.22
C ILE A 230 -5.17 -3.61 9.82
N ASP A 231 -6.15 -2.88 10.35
CA ASP A 231 -7.44 -3.45 10.71
C ASP A 231 -8.58 -2.46 10.51
N ILE A 232 -9.82 -2.96 10.50
CA ILE A 232 -11.04 -2.16 10.38
C ILE A 232 -11.88 -2.28 11.65
N GLY A 233 -12.33 -1.13 12.16
CA GLY A 233 -13.43 -1.05 13.10
C GLY A 233 -14.68 -0.50 12.42
N GLU A 234 -15.80 -1.22 12.50
CA GLU A 234 -17.10 -0.72 12.04
C GLU A 234 -17.67 0.32 13.00
N SER A 235 -18.62 1.14 12.52
CA SER A 235 -19.09 2.35 13.21
C SER A 235 -19.52 2.12 14.65
N ASP A 236 -20.24 1.03 14.94
CA ASP A 236 -20.73 0.71 16.29
C ASP A 236 -19.61 0.42 17.31
N TYR A 237 -18.39 0.15 16.84
CA TYR A 237 -17.25 -0.22 17.66
C TYR A 237 -16.16 0.85 17.71
N VAL A 238 -16.37 2.00 17.06
CA VAL A 238 -15.37 3.07 16.95
C VAL A 238 -15.97 4.38 17.40
N LEU A 239 -15.51 4.84 18.57
CA LEU A 239 -15.89 6.14 19.12
C LEU A 239 -14.82 7.18 18.80
N TRP A 240 -15.19 8.22 18.08
CA TRP A 240 -14.36 9.40 17.88
C TRP A 240 -14.65 10.44 18.95
N GLY A 241 -13.60 11.04 19.47
CA GLY A 241 -13.72 12.07 20.48
C GLY A 241 -12.43 12.88 20.58
N ASN A 242 -12.56 14.04 21.21
CA ASN A 242 -11.44 14.93 21.48
C ASN A 242 -10.77 14.56 22.81
N TYR A 243 -9.53 14.07 22.74
CA TYR A 243 -8.73 13.65 23.89
C TYR A 243 -7.82 14.78 24.35
N GLY A 244 -7.67 14.94 25.66
CA GLY A 244 -6.75 15.90 26.26
C GLY A 244 -7.46 17.00 27.05
N ILE A 245 -6.81 18.16 27.13
CA ILE A 245 -7.33 19.34 27.84
C ILE A 245 -7.46 20.51 26.85
N PRO A 246 -8.27 21.54 27.15
CA PRO A 246 -8.40 22.69 26.27
C PRO A 246 -7.04 23.28 25.87
N GLY A 247 -6.78 23.39 24.56
CA GLY A 247 -5.52 23.89 23.98
C GLY A 247 -4.41 22.85 23.82
N ILE A 248 -4.54 21.65 24.41
CA ILE A 248 -3.62 20.52 24.26
C ILE A 248 -4.46 19.26 24.07
N ASN A 249 -5.02 19.12 22.87
CA ASN A 249 -5.99 18.08 22.57
C ASN A 249 -5.86 17.54 21.15
N GLU A 250 -6.48 16.40 20.90
CA GLU A 250 -6.47 15.73 19.61
C GLU A 250 -7.73 14.88 19.42
N VAL A 251 -8.38 15.03 18.27
CA VAL A 251 -9.50 14.18 17.89
C VAL A 251 -8.97 12.87 17.34
N THR A 252 -9.30 11.76 18.01
CA THR A 252 -8.83 10.43 17.62
C THR A 252 -9.94 9.39 17.75
N ALA A 253 -9.81 8.31 16.97
CA ALA A 253 -10.63 7.12 17.09
C ALA A 253 -10.21 6.29 18.29
N THR A 254 -11.18 5.79 19.06
CA THR A 254 -10.99 4.85 20.16
C THR A 254 -11.75 3.58 19.86
N SER A 255 -11.01 2.48 19.71
CA SER A 255 -11.56 1.17 19.41
C SER A 255 -10.54 0.08 19.68
N PHE A 256 -11.03 -1.10 20.04
CA PHE A 256 -10.23 -2.33 20.03
C PHE A 256 -9.50 -2.52 18.69
N PHE A 257 -10.16 -2.26 17.56
CA PHE A 257 -9.59 -2.48 16.23
C PHE A 257 -8.47 -1.49 15.88
N VAL A 258 -8.54 -0.26 16.41
CA VAL A 258 -7.46 0.75 16.29
C VAL A 258 -6.20 0.25 17.02
N ASP A 259 -6.36 -0.23 18.26
CA ASP A 259 -5.25 -0.77 19.06
C ASP A 259 -4.66 -2.05 18.46
N ILE A 260 -5.51 -2.88 17.84
CA ILE A 260 -5.07 -4.10 17.15
C ILE A 260 -4.17 -3.77 15.96
N ALA A 261 -4.47 -2.74 15.18
CA ALA A 261 -3.64 -2.36 14.03
C ALA A 261 -2.18 -2.07 14.44
N SER A 262 -1.96 -1.39 15.57
CA SER A 262 -0.61 -1.19 16.13
C SER A 262 0.04 -2.51 16.57
N LYS A 263 -0.70 -3.40 17.24
CA LYS A 263 -0.17 -4.72 17.64
C LYS A 263 0.18 -5.60 16.44
N LEU A 264 -0.60 -5.52 15.37
CA LEU A 264 -0.32 -6.20 14.10
C LEU A 264 0.97 -5.68 13.48
N GLN A 265 1.16 -4.36 13.45
CA GLN A 265 2.40 -3.73 12.97
C GLN A 265 3.61 -4.24 13.76
N HIS A 266 3.56 -4.23 15.10
CA HIS A 266 4.65 -4.73 15.93
C HIS A 266 4.97 -6.21 15.68
N LYS A 267 3.96 -7.02 15.35
CA LYS A 267 4.12 -8.44 15.01
C LYS A 267 4.54 -8.67 13.56
N ALA A 268 4.48 -7.69 12.68
CA ALA A 268 4.77 -7.90 11.26
C ALA A 268 6.24 -8.28 11.04
N PRO A 269 6.52 -9.30 10.20
CA PRO A 269 7.85 -9.49 9.64
C PRO A 269 8.36 -8.24 8.90
N LYS A 270 9.67 -8.21 8.61
CA LYS A 270 10.26 -7.14 7.81
C LYS A 270 9.64 -7.10 6.41
N ASN A 271 9.36 -5.90 5.92
CA ASN A 271 8.78 -5.61 4.62
C ASN A 271 7.51 -6.45 4.38
N SER A 272 6.61 -6.41 5.36
CA SER A 272 5.37 -7.17 5.28
C SER A 272 4.20 -6.46 5.95
N ILE A 273 3.01 -6.97 5.63
CA ILE A 273 1.73 -6.39 6.02
C ILE A 273 0.96 -7.44 6.81
N MET A 274 0.61 -7.12 8.05
CA MET A 274 -0.25 -7.94 8.89
C MET A 274 -1.67 -7.37 8.89
N LEU A 275 -2.65 -8.22 8.66
CA LEU A 275 -4.07 -7.88 8.58
C LEU A 275 -4.85 -8.49 9.76
N GLY A 276 -5.77 -7.70 10.31
CA GLY A 276 -6.70 -8.15 11.34
C GLY A 276 -7.84 -9.00 10.78
N GLU A 277 -8.46 -9.79 11.65
CA GLU A 277 -9.56 -10.69 11.29
C GLU A 277 -10.78 -9.96 10.73
N SER A 278 -11.17 -8.82 11.32
CA SER A 278 -12.29 -8.01 10.84
C SER A 278 -12.06 -7.54 9.40
N LEU A 279 -10.87 -7.03 9.09
CA LEU A 279 -10.55 -6.55 7.75
C LEU A 279 -10.53 -7.70 6.72
N VAL A 280 -9.93 -8.84 7.07
CA VAL A 280 -9.93 -10.03 6.22
C VAL A 280 -11.35 -10.52 5.93
N ASN A 281 -12.20 -10.59 6.94
CA ASN A 281 -13.60 -11.00 6.80
C ASN A 281 -14.40 -9.98 5.97
N LYS A 282 -14.16 -8.68 6.17
CA LYS A 282 -14.83 -7.60 5.43
C LYS A 282 -14.58 -7.71 3.93
N LEU A 283 -13.35 -8.05 3.53
CA LEU A 283 -12.95 -8.22 2.14
C LEU A 283 -13.17 -9.62 1.57
N GLY A 284 -13.53 -10.61 2.41
CA GLY A 284 -13.70 -12.00 1.98
C GLY A 284 -12.40 -12.68 1.54
N LEU A 285 -11.25 -12.22 2.03
CA LEU A 285 -9.94 -12.80 1.71
C LEU A 285 -9.73 -14.12 2.47
N THR A 286 -8.93 -15.03 1.90
CA THR A 286 -8.61 -16.31 2.56
C THR A 286 -7.13 -16.69 2.41
N ILE A 287 -6.69 -17.62 3.26
CA ILE A 287 -5.32 -18.15 3.26
C ILE A 287 -4.99 -18.99 2.02
N LYS A 288 -5.98 -19.56 1.35
CA LYS A 288 -5.70 -20.27 0.09
C LYS A 288 -5.43 -19.30 -1.07
N ASP A 289 -5.85 -18.06 -0.89
CA ASP A 289 -5.94 -17.10 -1.98
C ASP A 289 -4.81 -16.07 -1.85
N TYR A 290 -4.80 -15.22 -0.83
CA TYR A 290 -3.89 -14.07 -0.76
C TYR A 290 -3.29 -13.84 0.63
N LEU A 291 -3.52 -14.77 1.56
CA LEU A 291 -3.05 -14.65 2.93
C LEU A 291 -2.18 -15.83 3.28
N ASP A 292 -1.24 -15.61 4.18
CA ASP A 292 -0.41 -16.63 4.79
C ASP A 292 -0.52 -16.54 6.32
N TYR A 293 -0.02 -17.57 7.00
CA TYR A 293 0.24 -17.46 8.42
C TYR A 293 1.66 -16.98 8.65
N LYS A 294 1.81 -16.01 9.56
CA LYS A 294 3.11 -15.74 10.15
C LYS A 294 3.60 -17.00 10.87
N ILE A 295 4.84 -17.40 10.62
CA ILE A 295 5.46 -18.54 11.29
C ILE A 295 6.29 -18.04 12.48
N LYS A 296 6.13 -18.66 13.65
CA LYS A 296 6.92 -18.45 14.85
C LYS A 296 7.27 -19.82 15.45
N ASN A 297 8.55 -20.10 15.64
CA ASN A 297 9.03 -21.40 16.14
C ASN A 297 8.50 -22.60 15.33
N ASN A 298 8.53 -22.50 13.99
CA ASN A 298 7.99 -23.49 13.06
C ASN A 298 6.48 -23.78 13.17
N GLU A 299 5.73 -22.95 13.90
CA GLU A 299 4.27 -23.05 13.99
C GLU A 299 3.57 -21.77 13.52
N PRO A 300 2.33 -21.87 12.99
CA PRO A 300 1.51 -20.71 12.68
C PRO A 300 1.18 -19.86 13.92
N ASP A 301 1.64 -18.60 13.96
CA ASP A 301 1.26 -17.59 14.95
C ASP A 301 -0.08 -16.97 14.57
N ARG A 302 -1.18 -17.67 14.87
CA ARG A 302 -2.52 -17.35 14.33
C ARG A 302 -3.22 -16.17 15.01
N TYR A 303 -2.76 -15.75 16.19
CA TYR A 303 -3.51 -14.82 17.04
C TYR A 303 -2.67 -13.59 17.42
N VAL A 304 -3.15 -12.40 17.10
CA VAL A 304 -2.53 -11.15 17.59
C VAL A 304 -2.81 -10.99 19.09
N ILE A 305 -4.02 -11.36 19.53
CA ILE A 305 -4.42 -11.43 20.94
C ILE A 305 -4.95 -12.83 21.26
N ASP A 306 -4.46 -13.39 22.36
CA ASP A 306 -4.99 -14.58 23.02
C ASP A 306 -4.96 -14.32 24.53
N TYR A 307 -6.10 -13.91 25.07
CA TYR A 307 -6.24 -13.50 26.45
C TYR A 307 -7.35 -14.31 27.12
N THR A 308 -7.07 -14.81 28.32
CA THR A 308 -8.09 -15.44 29.17
C THR A 308 -8.45 -14.46 30.27
N SER A 309 -9.71 -14.03 30.27
CA SER A 309 -10.27 -13.16 31.29
C SER A 309 -10.28 -13.83 32.67
N LYS A 310 -10.41 -13.01 33.73
CA LYS A 310 -10.60 -13.48 35.11
C LYS A 310 -11.80 -14.43 35.24
N ASN A 311 -12.81 -14.25 34.40
CA ASN A 311 -14.01 -15.10 34.35
C ASN A 311 -13.80 -16.42 33.56
N LYS A 312 -12.56 -16.76 33.20
CA LYS A 312 -12.18 -17.91 32.36
C LYS A 312 -12.70 -17.88 30.91
N GLU A 313 -13.23 -16.75 30.47
CA GLU A 313 -13.56 -16.52 29.06
C GLU A 313 -12.29 -16.25 28.27
N ARG A 314 -12.07 -17.01 27.18
CA ARG A 314 -10.90 -16.86 26.32
C ARG A 314 -11.26 -16.03 25.09
N LEU A 315 -10.65 -14.85 24.97
CA LEU A 315 -10.75 -13.97 23.82
C LEU A 315 -9.57 -14.23 22.89
N ARG A 316 -9.86 -14.59 21.63
CA ARG A 316 -8.86 -14.78 20.59
C ARG A 316 -9.21 -13.95 19.37
N TYR A 317 -8.26 -13.19 18.86
CA TYR A 317 -8.42 -12.40 17.65
C TYR A 317 -7.34 -12.78 16.65
N ARG A 318 -7.75 -13.20 15.44
CA ARG A 318 -6.82 -13.75 14.45
C ARG A 318 -6.01 -12.65 13.75
N GLN A 319 -4.86 -13.06 13.22
CA GLN A 319 -3.99 -12.24 12.37
C GLN A 319 -3.60 -13.02 11.13
N TYR A 320 -3.35 -12.29 10.04
CA TYR A 320 -2.97 -12.86 8.75
C TYR A 320 -1.83 -12.06 8.15
N LEU A 321 -0.90 -12.75 7.49
CA LEU A 321 0.15 -12.13 6.69
C LEU A 321 -0.40 -11.95 5.27
N LEU A 322 -0.33 -10.76 4.68
CA LEU A 322 -0.65 -10.61 3.26
C LEU A 322 0.45 -11.29 2.44
N ASN A 323 0.07 -12.13 1.48
CA ASN A 323 1.01 -12.63 0.47
C ASN A 323 1.31 -11.48 -0.51
N GLN A 324 2.33 -10.70 -0.18
CA GLN A 324 2.70 -9.47 -0.90
C GLN A 324 2.93 -9.72 -2.39
N GLU A 325 3.74 -10.71 -2.75
CA GLU A 325 4.07 -11.01 -4.15
C GLU A 325 2.80 -11.33 -4.95
N LYS A 326 1.95 -12.23 -4.43
CA LYS A 326 0.73 -12.65 -5.12
C LYS A 326 -0.28 -11.52 -5.20
N TYR A 327 -0.47 -10.73 -4.14
CA TYR A 327 -1.42 -9.62 -4.15
C TYR A 327 -0.95 -8.48 -5.05
N PHE A 328 0.31 -8.06 -4.93
CA PHE A 328 0.87 -6.97 -5.73
C PHE A 328 0.86 -7.30 -7.23
N SER A 329 1.02 -8.57 -7.61
CA SER A 329 0.91 -9.03 -9.00
C SER A 329 -0.42 -8.70 -9.68
N LEU A 330 -1.48 -8.41 -8.89
CA LEU A 330 -2.81 -8.04 -9.36
C LEU A 330 -3.01 -6.54 -9.51
N LEU A 331 -2.14 -5.73 -8.91
CA LEU A 331 -2.27 -4.29 -8.92
C LEU A 331 -1.74 -3.70 -10.24
N PRO A 332 -2.17 -2.50 -10.66
CA PRO A 332 -1.62 -1.84 -11.85
C PRO A 332 -0.13 -1.44 -11.72
N HIS A 333 0.80 -2.35 -11.96
CA HIS A 333 2.25 -2.12 -11.85
C HIS A 333 3.01 -2.69 -13.05
N GLY A 334 4.22 -2.18 -13.30
CA GLY A 334 5.02 -2.53 -14.48
C GLY A 334 4.37 -2.01 -15.76
N ILE A 335 5.15 -1.53 -16.74
CA ILE A 335 4.62 -1.44 -18.10
C ILE A 335 5.03 -2.76 -18.73
N ILE A 336 4.23 -3.81 -18.57
CA ILE A 336 4.30 -4.90 -19.53
C ILE A 336 3.45 -4.41 -20.69
N PRO A 337 4.01 -4.16 -21.89
CA PRO A 337 3.21 -3.90 -23.07
C PRO A 337 2.39 -5.15 -23.35
N SER A 338 1.19 -5.22 -22.78
CA SER A 338 0.23 -6.25 -23.13
C SER A 338 -0.42 -5.80 -24.42
N ARG A 339 -0.40 -6.66 -25.44
CA ARG A 339 -1.15 -6.42 -26.68
C ARG A 339 -2.67 -6.56 -26.47
N ILE A 340 -3.07 -7.05 -25.30
CA ILE A 340 -4.45 -7.12 -24.85
C ILE A 340 -4.72 -5.96 -23.89
N LYS A 341 -5.64 -5.08 -24.26
CA LYS A 341 -6.29 -4.13 -23.35
C LYS A 341 -7.60 -4.74 -22.87
N ILE A 342 -7.84 -4.74 -21.55
CA ILE A 342 -9.09 -5.24 -20.98
C ILE A 342 -9.84 -4.08 -20.33
N GLU A 343 -11.06 -3.84 -20.79
CA GLU A 343 -11.97 -2.87 -20.19
C GLU A 343 -13.03 -3.60 -19.37
N ILE A 344 -13.11 -3.27 -18.09
CA ILE A 344 -14.05 -3.88 -17.15
C ILE A 344 -15.17 -2.90 -16.87
N THR A 345 -16.41 -3.36 -17.00
CA THR A 345 -17.59 -2.58 -16.63
C THR A 345 -18.55 -3.46 -15.85
N TYR A 346 -19.36 -2.87 -14.97
CA TYR A 346 -20.46 -3.59 -14.33
C TYR A 346 -21.78 -2.84 -14.43
N SER A 347 -22.88 -3.58 -14.44
CA SER A 347 -24.24 -3.06 -14.62
C SER A 347 -25.26 -3.88 -13.84
N SER A 348 -26.48 -3.36 -13.71
CA SER A 348 -27.56 -4.09 -13.03
C SER A 348 -28.20 -5.17 -13.91
N ASP A 349 -28.07 -5.06 -15.23
CA ASP A 349 -28.52 -6.05 -16.21
C ASP A 349 -27.37 -6.58 -17.06
N GLN A 350 -27.57 -7.74 -17.69
CA GLN A 350 -26.56 -8.42 -18.50
C GLN A 350 -26.18 -7.64 -19.77
N PHE A 351 -27.07 -6.80 -20.31
CA PHE A 351 -26.85 -6.07 -21.56
C PHE A 351 -26.06 -4.78 -21.35
N GLY A 352 -26.09 -4.22 -20.14
CA GLY A 352 -25.38 -3.01 -19.77
C GLY A 352 -26.17 -1.73 -19.99
N PHE A 353 -27.50 -1.80 -20.04
CA PHE A 353 -28.37 -0.64 -20.26
C PHE A 353 -28.66 0.14 -18.97
N SER A 354 -28.50 -0.47 -17.80
CA SER A 354 -28.81 0.13 -16.50
C SER A 354 -27.59 0.22 -15.58
N ASN A 355 -27.34 1.43 -15.07
CA ASN A 355 -26.30 1.73 -14.08
C ASN A 355 -24.90 1.19 -14.46
N LYS A 356 -24.53 1.30 -15.73
CA LYS A 356 -23.21 0.88 -16.22
C LYS A 356 -22.13 1.76 -15.60
N LYS A 357 -21.16 1.13 -14.94
CA LYS A 357 -20.00 1.79 -14.34
C LYS A 357 -18.71 1.15 -14.84
N ASN A 358 -17.68 1.96 -15.04
CA ASN A 358 -16.34 1.47 -15.31
C ASN A 358 -15.72 0.93 -14.03
N TYR A 359 -14.86 -0.07 -14.17
CA TYR A 359 -14.16 -0.69 -13.06
C TYR A 359 -12.66 -0.78 -13.34
N LYS A 360 -11.86 -0.48 -12.32
CA LYS A 360 -10.41 -0.65 -12.33
C LYS A 360 -10.05 -1.78 -11.39
N SER A 361 -9.15 -2.66 -11.84
CA SER A 361 -8.70 -3.80 -11.05
C SER A 361 -8.19 -3.39 -9.68
N CYS A 362 -8.67 -4.08 -8.64
CA CYS A 362 -8.44 -3.74 -7.23
C CYS A 362 -8.76 -2.29 -6.82
N GLY A 363 -9.59 -1.54 -7.58
CA GLY A 363 -9.87 -0.13 -7.30
C GLY A 363 -11.05 0.14 -6.38
N SER A 364 -12.04 -0.76 -6.34
CA SER A 364 -13.23 -0.61 -5.51
C SER A 364 -13.99 -1.94 -5.39
N VAL A 365 -15.05 -1.97 -4.61
CA VAL A 365 -15.96 -3.12 -4.49
C VAL A 365 -17.11 -3.04 -5.51
N ILE A 366 -17.48 -4.20 -6.07
CA ILE A 366 -18.68 -4.37 -6.88
C ILE A 366 -19.77 -5.03 -6.01
N PRO A 367 -21.00 -4.48 -5.95
CA PRO A 367 -22.09 -5.13 -5.23
C PRO A 367 -22.40 -6.52 -5.80
N LYS A 368 -22.86 -7.45 -4.95
CA LYS A 368 -23.34 -8.76 -5.42
C LYS A 368 -24.52 -8.62 -6.38
N ASN A 369 -24.74 -9.66 -7.18
CA ASN A 369 -25.84 -9.77 -8.13
C ASN A 369 -25.82 -8.74 -9.27
N LYS A 370 -24.68 -8.10 -9.51
CA LYS A 370 -24.39 -7.32 -10.73
C LYS A 370 -23.79 -8.19 -11.82
N TRP A 371 -23.88 -7.72 -13.05
CA TRP A 371 -23.21 -8.30 -14.20
C TRP A 371 -21.92 -7.55 -14.46
N VAL A 372 -20.80 -8.27 -14.58
CA VAL A 372 -19.50 -7.72 -14.96
C VAL A 372 -19.21 -8.15 -16.38
N LYS A 373 -18.81 -7.18 -17.21
CA LYS A 373 -18.39 -7.39 -18.59
C LYS A 373 -16.88 -7.16 -18.68
N PHE A 374 -16.16 -8.16 -19.16
CA PHE A 374 -14.76 -8.10 -19.54
C PHE A 374 -14.65 -7.95 -21.06
N HIS A 375 -14.20 -6.78 -21.53
CA HIS A 375 -14.00 -6.49 -22.95
C HIS A 375 -12.52 -6.58 -23.27
N ALA A 376 -12.09 -7.69 -23.87
CA ALA A 376 -10.74 -7.85 -24.37
C ALA A 376 -10.62 -7.22 -25.76
N ILE A 377 -9.62 -6.36 -25.92
CA ILE A 377 -9.27 -5.66 -27.16
C ILE A 377 -7.83 -6.03 -27.49
N PHE A 378 -7.63 -6.67 -28.63
CA PHE A 378 -6.31 -7.12 -29.06
C PHE A 378 -5.89 -6.43 -30.34
N SER A 379 -4.69 -5.85 -30.29
CA SER A 379 -4.07 -5.18 -31.43
C SER A 379 -2.97 -6.06 -32.03
N GLU A 380 -3.04 -6.22 -33.36
CA GLU A 380 -1.93 -6.77 -34.14
C GLU A 380 -0.80 -5.75 -34.23
N VAL A 381 0.45 -6.24 -34.25
CA VAL A 381 1.60 -5.40 -34.56
C VAL A 381 1.87 -5.42 -36.06
N TYR A 382 2.66 -4.45 -36.54
CA TYR A 382 2.98 -4.35 -37.96
C TYR A 382 3.58 -5.66 -38.51
N GLY A 383 2.97 -6.17 -39.58
CA GLY A 383 3.41 -7.39 -40.26
C GLY A 383 2.71 -8.68 -39.81
N GLU A 384 1.90 -8.64 -38.74
CA GLU A 384 1.03 -9.77 -38.37
C GLU A 384 -0.33 -9.67 -39.05
N ASN A 385 -0.87 -10.83 -39.43
CA ASN A 385 -2.25 -10.94 -39.88
C ASN A 385 -2.79 -12.32 -39.49
N TYR A 386 -3.70 -12.33 -38.52
CA TYR A 386 -4.32 -13.56 -38.06
C TYR A 386 -5.67 -13.78 -38.75
N ASP A 387 -5.84 -14.92 -39.41
CA ASP A 387 -7.13 -15.32 -40.00
C ASP A 387 -8.21 -15.53 -38.93
N SER A 388 -7.79 -16.06 -37.78
CA SER A 388 -8.62 -16.17 -36.58
C SER A 388 -7.77 -16.16 -35.32
N LEU A 389 -8.35 -15.62 -34.26
CA LEU A 389 -7.82 -15.63 -32.91
C LEU A 389 -8.83 -16.27 -31.96
N LYS A 390 -8.33 -17.05 -31.02
CA LYS A 390 -9.09 -17.61 -29.91
C LYS A 390 -8.74 -16.84 -28.64
N PHE A 391 -9.73 -16.18 -28.06
CA PHE A 391 -9.64 -15.57 -26.74
C PHE A 391 -10.08 -16.59 -25.69
N LYS A 392 -9.19 -16.92 -24.77
CA LYS A 392 -9.49 -17.82 -23.65
C LYS A 392 -9.66 -16.99 -22.39
N PHE A 393 -10.88 -16.99 -21.85
CA PHE A 393 -11.25 -16.37 -20.58
C PHE A 393 -11.27 -17.46 -19.51
N ARG A 394 -10.49 -17.30 -18.45
CA ARG A 394 -10.42 -18.26 -17.33
C ARG A 394 -10.79 -17.54 -16.04
N VAL A 395 -11.92 -17.95 -15.48
CA VAL A 395 -12.46 -17.43 -14.21
C VAL A 395 -11.83 -18.21 -13.06
N VAL A 396 -11.26 -17.47 -12.11
CA VAL A 396 -10.81 -18.01 -10.82
C VAL A 396 -11.55 -17.28 -9.72
N ASN A 397 -12.49 -17.99 -9.11
CA ASN A 397 -13.26 -17.56 -7.97
C ASN A 397 -12.55 -17.96 -6.67
N ASN A 398 -12.52 -17.01 -5.75
CA ASN A 398 -11.89 -17.16 -4.44
C ASN A 398 -12.92 -16.88 -3.34
N GLY A 399 -12.52 -17.03 -2.07
CA GLY A 399 -13.41 -16.72 -0.94
C GLY A 399 -14.27 -17.89 -0.47
N ILE A 400 -14.86 -17.71 0.71
CA ILE A 400 -15.59 -18.75 1.46
C ILE A 400 -16.89 -19.18 0.76
N GLU A 401 -17.52 -18.28 0.01
CA GLU A 401 -18.76 -18.61 -0.70
C GLU A 401 -18.50 -19.46 -1.94
N ALA A 402 -17.49 -19.09 -2.73
CA ALA A 402 -17.05 -19.86 -3.89
C ALA A 402 -16.56 -21.25 -3.47
N SER A 403 -15.81 -21.35 -2.36
CA SER A 403 -15.26 -22.63 -1.87
C SER A 403 -16.30 -23.70 -1.52
N LYS A 404 -17.59 -23.34 -1.45
CA LYS A 404 -18.71 -24.27 -1.23
C LYS A 404 -19.22 -24.90 -2.52
N LYS A 405 -18.76 -24.43 -3.69
CA LYS A 405 -19.08 -24.97 -5.02
C LYS A 405 -18.01 -25.98 -5.46
N HIS A 406 -18.37 -26.82 -6.43
CA HIS A 406 -17.39 -27.69 -7.06
C HIS A 406 -16.33 -26.84 -7.77
N ASP A 407 -15.05 -27.13 -7.51
CA ASP A 407 -13.90 -26.35 -8.01
C ASP A 407 -14.08 -24.83 -7.89
N TYR A 408 -14.66 -24.35 -6.79
CA TYR A 408 -14.89 -22.92 -6.54
C TYR A 408 -15.80 -22.23 -7.59
N ASP A 409 -16.49 -22.99 -8.46
CA ASP A 409 -17.17 -22.46 -9.64
C ASP A 409 -16.20 -21.82 -10.67
N ASN A 410 -14.94 -22.28 -10.68
CA ASN A 410 -13.96 -21.92 -11.70
C ASN A 410 -14.35 -22.53 -13.04
N HIS A 411 -14.12 -21.78 -14.12
CA HIS A 411 -14.43 -22.26 -15.46
C HIS A 411 -13.66 -21.49 -16.52
N GLU A 412 -13.67 -22.03 -17.74
CA GLU A 412 -13.02 -21.44 -18.91
C GLU A 412 -14.03 -21.26 -20.04
N THR A 413 -13.91 -20.15 -20.77
CA THR A 413 -14.70 -19.87 -21.96
C THR A 413 -13.77 -19.47 -23.11
N GLU A 414 -13.95 -20.10 -24.26
CA GLU A 414 -13.21 -19.77 -25.48
C GLU A 414 -14.11 -19.03 -26.46
N ILE A 415 -13.64 -17.88 -26.96
CA ILE A 415 -14.33 -17.07 -27.98
C ILE A 415 -13.41 -16.95 -29.19
N ILE A 416 -13.85 -17.49 -30.33
CA ILE A 416 -13.11 -17.39 -31.59
C ILE A 416 -13.59 -16.17 -32.36
N LYS A 417 -12.64 -15.37 -32.84
CA LYS A 417 -12.87 -14.17 -33.65
C LYS A 417 -12.11 -14.29 -34.97
N LYS A 418 -12.84 -14.18 -36.08
CA LYS A 418 -12.28 -14.23 -37.44
C LYS A 418 -11.83 -12.84 -37.90
N ALA A 419 -10.93 -12.79 -38.87
CA ALA A 419 -10.36 -11.54 -39.38
C ALA A 419 -11.43 -10.52 -39.87
N HIS A 420 -12.54 -10.98 -40.44
CA HIS A 420 -13.64 -10.10 -40.89
C HIS A 420 -14.49 -9.51 -39.75
N GLU A 421 -14.33 -10.01 -38.52
CA GLU A 421 -14.99 -9.47 -37.32
C GLU A 421 -14.14 -8.40 -36.62
N LYS A 422 -13.01 -7.98 -37.23
CA LYS A 422 -12.23 -6.85 -36.74
C LYS A 422 -13.05 -5.57 -36.85
N GLU A 423 -13.08 -4.78 -35.79
CA GLU A 423 -13.65 -3.43 -35.79
C GLU A 423 -12.50 -2.44 -35.65
N GLY A 424 -12.39 -1.47 -36.56
CA GLY A 424 -11.27 -0.51 -36.53
C GLY A 424 -9.87 -1.15 -36.62
N GLY A 425 -9.77 -2.36 -37.19
CA GLY A 425 -8.50 -3.09 -37.34
C GLY A 425 -8.07 -3.91 -36.12
N VAL A 426 -8.88 -3.99 -35.07
CA VAL A 426 -8.56 -4.74 -33.85
C VAL A 426 -9.59 -5.83 -33.58
N PHE A 427 -9.17 -6.87 -32.84
CA PHE A 427 -10.06 -7.94 -32.43
C PHE A 427 -10.72 -7.61 -31.08
N HIS A 428 -12.03 -7.88 -30.99
CA HIS A 428 -12.80 -7.71 -29.76
C HIS A 428 -13.42 -9.03 -29.31
N ALA A 429 -13.26 -9.35 -28.03
CA ALA A 429 -13.97 -10.45 -27.38
C ALA A 429 -14.60 -9.98 -26.07
N ILE A 430 -15.83 -10.41 -25.82
CA ILE A 430 -16.60 -10.01 -24.64
C ILE A 430 -17.03 -11.25 -23.89
N HIS A 431 -16.68 -11.29 -22.61
CA HIS A 431 -17.14 -12.30 -21.67
C HIS A 431 -17.83 -11.62 -20.49
N LYS A 432 -18.87 -12.26 -19.94
CA LYS A 432 -19.74 -11.65 -18.92
C LYS A 432 -19.95 -12.62 -17.78
N GLU A 433 -19.75 -12.14 -16.56
CA GLU A 433 -19.88 -12.91 -15.34
C GLU A 433 -20.85 -12.27 -14.36
N ARG A 434 -21.42 -13.09 -13.48
CA ARG A 434 -22.26 -12.62 -12.37
C ARG A 434 -21.43 -12.50 -11.11
N THR A 435 -21.60 -11.39 -10.39
CA THR A 435 -20.95 -11.15 -9.09
C THR A 435 -21.64 -11.94 -7.97
N SER A 436 -21.38 -13.26 -7.96
CA SER A 436 -22.13 -14.21 -7.13
C SER A 436 -21.51 -14.44 -5.75
N TYR A 437 -20.19 -14.25 -5.65
CA TYR A 437 -19.40 -14.66 -4.50
C TYR A 437 -18.69 -13.44 -3.90
N LYS A 438 -18.72 -13.27 -2.58
CA LYS A 438 -17.93 -12.26 -1.87
C LYS A 438 -16.44 -12.64 -1.89
N GLY A 439 -15.58 -11.67 -2.19
CA GLY A 439 -14.11 -11.87 -2.18
C GLY A 439 -13.38 -11.15 -3.30
N LEU A 440 -12.12 -11.52 -3.50
CA LEU A 440 -11.23 -11.05 -4.58
C LEU A 440 -11.13 -12.11 -5.69
N HIS A 441 -11.75 -11.85 -6.84
CA HIS A 441 -11.87 -12.81 -7.94
C HIS A 441 -10.99 -12.39 -9.12
N LEU A 442 -10.57 -13.36 -9.94
CA LEU A 442 -9.72 -13.12 -11.10
C LEU A 442 -10.37 -13.58 -12.39
N MET A 443 -10.19 -12.78 -13.43
CA MET A 443 -10.36 -13.15 -14.82
C MET A 443 -9.00 -13.14 -15.50
N TYR A 444 -8.59 -14.27 -16.06
CA TYR A 444 -7.41 -14.32 -16.91
C TYR A 444 -7.83 -14.35 -18.37
N VAL A 445 -7.17 -13.53 -19.20
CA VAL A 445 -7.42 -13.49 -20.64
C VAL A 445 -6.13 -13.80 -21.39
N SER A 446 -6.15 -14.79 -22.27
CA SER A 446 -5.05 -15.09 -23.19
C SER A 446 -5.54 -15.16 -24.63
N VAL A 447 -4.62 -14.98 -25.58
CA VAL A 447 -4.93 -15.02 -27.02
C VAL A 447 -4.11 -16.13 -27.67
N ILE A 448 -4.79 -16.99 -28.42
CA ILE A 448 -4.22 -18.20 -29.04
C ILE A 448 -4.51 -18.16 -30.54
N SER A 449 -3.53 -18.50 -31.36
CA SER A 449 -3.69 -18.70 -32.80
C SER A 449 -3.11 -20.04 -33.21
N ASN A 450 -3.87 -20.86 -33.94
CA ASN A 450 -3.44 -22.18 -34.42
C ASN A 450 -2.77 -23.06 -33.35
N GLY A 451 -3.30 -23.03 -32.12
CA GLY A 451 -2.79 -23.80 -30.99
C GLY A 451 -1.55 -23.22 -30.30
N ARG A 452 -1.03 -22.08 -30.75
CA ARG A 452 0.09 -21.36 -30.11
C ARG A 452 -0.42 -20.15 -29.35
N VAL A 453 0.09 -19.97 -28.13
CA VAL A 453 -0.19 -18.78 -27.32
C VAL A 453 0.50 -17.57 -27.96
N VAL A 454 -0.30 -16.63 -28.45
CA VAL A 454 0.15 -15.35 -29.03
C VAL A 454 0.36 -14.34 -27.92
N GLU A 455 -0.56 -14.30 -26.96
CA GLU A 455 -0.42 -13.53 -25.73
C GLU A 455 -0.73 -14.36 -24.51
N LYS A 456 0.14 -14.24 -23.50
CA LYS A 456 0.00 -14.93 -22.22
C LYS A 456 -1.19 -14.38 -21.46
N GLU A 457 -1.54 -15.08 -20.38
CA GLU A 457 -2.64 -14.67 -19.53
C GLU A 457 -2.38 -13.32 -18.87
N VAL A 458 -3.30 -12.39 -19.11
CA VAL A 458 -3.36 -11.10 -18.43
C VAL A 458 -4.41 -11.20 -17.33
N PRO A 459 -4.03 -11.02 -16.05
CA PRO A 459 -4.97 -11.05 -14.94
C PRO A 459 -5.79 -9.76 -14.87
N CYS A 460 -7.06 -9.89 -14.50
CA CYS A 460 -7.97 -8.82 -14.13
C CYS A 460 -8.62 -9.18 -12.81
N SER A 461 -8.37 -8.40 -11.78
CA SER A 461 -8.96 -8.61 -10.45
C SER A 461 -10.24 -7.81 -10.27
N ILE A 462 -11.20 -8.36 -9.53
CA ILE A 462 -12.41 -7.68 -9.07
C ILE A 462 -12.68 -8.01 -7.60
N PHE A 463 -13.02 -7.00 -6.79
CA PHE A 463 -13.58 -7.20 -5.46
C PHE A 463 -15.10 -7.23 -5.53
N ILE A 464 -15.71 -8.19 -4.85
CA ILE A 464 -17.17 -8.33 -4.74
C ILE A 464 -17.56 -8.27 -3.26
N GLN A 465 -18.60 -7.49 -2.97
CA GLN A 465 -19.09 -7.19 -1.61
C GLN A 465 -19.62 -8.40 -0.85
#